data_AF-A0A5J4T720-F1
#
_entry.id   AF-A0A5J4T720-F1
#
_cell.length_a   1.000
_cell.length_b   1.000
_cell.length_c   1.000
_cell.angle_alpha   90.00
_cell.angle_beta   90.00
_cell.angle_gamma   90.00
#
_symmetry.space_group_name_H-M   'P 1'
#
loop_
_entity.id
_entity.type
_entity.pdbx_description
1 polymer ?
#
loop_
_entity_poly.entity_id
_entity_poly.type
_entity_poly.pdbx_seq_one_letter_code
_entity_poly.pdbx_strand_id
1 'polypeptide(L)'
;QTANQAEYKVQQLFNGSTSTNRNSIYYSFVINSFLDAYGQVDLKIWVDYCKSKSNITADCICDTYSTSYPDLQCMRDKLCKFDLIHQTPANCPCLSTCDPRAGQGQCPKYCVKGYTNTTCACDTGSSIYPSESCEKDKLCIIDLVNQTKTDCPCLMKGDPRAGDICPSYCISKAELTINCMCELGSLLYPQAQCERDKLCVVDIIHQSTSNCPCLEVDDPRGELVYQQTEIDPSDPDPTDPIIPDPTDPIIPDPTEKDPETEQEQGSGSKQDDEKKTEKEESKTFNMIWIIFIVVAGVLLLYYSLSSNREIRRKQLKQKRKIKKF
;
A
#
# COMPACT_ATOMS: atom_id res chain seq x y z
N GLN A 1 29.60 -26.42 69.17
CA GLN A 1 28.40 -25.79 68.59
C GLN A 1 27.23 -26.71 68.93
N THR A 2 26.17 -26.22 69.56
CA THR A 2 25.01 -27.06 69.95
C THR A 2 24.12 -27.31 68.74
N ALA A 3 23.39 -28.44 68.72
CA ALA A 3 22.46 -28.81 67.65
C ALA A 3 21.49 -27.66 67.30
N ASN A 4 20.90 -27.03 68.31
CA ASN A 4 19.99 -25.88 68.16
C ASN A 4 20.66 -24.68 67.47
N GLN A 5 21.97 -24.49 67.64
CA GLN A 5 22.69 -23.39 67.01
C GLN A 5 22.99 -23.66 65.53
N ALA A 6 23.12 -24.93 65.14
CA ALA A 6 23.22 -25.34 63.74
C ALA A 6 21.86 -25.22 63.02
N GLU A 7 20.79 -25.68 63.67
CA GLU A 7 19.41 -25.57 63.17
C GLU A 7 19.02 -24.12 62.89
N TYR A 8 19.23 -23.22 63.85
CA TYR A 8 18.94 -21.80 63.69
C TYR A 8 19.70 -21.16 62.52
N LYS A 9 20.96 -21.55 62.30
CA LYS A 9 21.76 -21.04 61.17
C LYS A 9 21.23 -21.53 59.82
N VAL A 10 20.76 -22.77 59.75
CA VAL A 10 20.16 -23.34 58.54
C VAL A 10 18.82 -22.67 58.24
N GLN A 11 17.96 -22.48 59.26
CA GLN A 11 16.69 -21.76 59.09
C GLN A 11 16.92 -20.31 58.66
N GLN A 12 17.90 -19.61 59.25
CA GLN A 12 18.26 -18.24 58.84
C GLN A 12 18.82 -18.17 57.43
N LEU A 13 19.60 -19.16 56.99
CA LEU A 13 20.16 -19.21 55.64
C LEU A 13 19.07 -19.25 54.55
N PHE A 14 17.91 -19.82 54.88
CA PHE A 14 16.79 -19.99 53.94
C PHE A 14 15.56 -19.14 54.29
N ASN A 15 15.70 -18.23 55.25
CA ASN A 15 14.62 -17.33 55.68
C ASN A 15 14.26 -16.37 54.53
N GLY A 16 13.02 -16.43 54.06
CA GLY A 16 12.52 -15.65 52.92
C GLY A 16 12.35 -16.44 51.61
N SER A 17 12.66 -17.74 51.58
CA SER A 17 12.29 -18.64 50.47
C SER A 17 10.76 -18.80 50.41
N THR A 18 10.16 -18.66 49.23
CA THR A 18 8.70 -18.82 49.03
C THR A 18 8.35 -20.00 48.14
N SER A 19 9.35 -20.80 47.75
CA SER A 19 9.18 -21.93 46.84
C SER A 19 8.28 -23.02 47.37
N THR A 20 7.46 -23.56 46.47
CA THR A 20 6.52 -24.63 46.79
C THR A 20 6.67 -25.90 45.96
N ASN A 21 7.51 -25.96 44.89
CA ASN A 21 8.04 -27.23 44.33
C ASN A 21 8.84 -27.09 43.00
N ARG A 22 8.61 -26.08 42.15
CA ARG A 22 9.29 -25.96 40.84
C ARG A 22 10.54 -25.09 40.98
N ASN A 23 11.71 -25.62 40.60
CA ASN A 23 13.02 -24.97 40.73
C ASN A 23 13.41 -24.66 42.18
N SER A 24 13.15 -25.59 43.09
CA SER A 24 13.68 -25.52 44.44
C SER A 24 14.64 -26.66 44.75
N ILE A 25 15.62 -26.39 45.59
CA ILE A 25 16.38 -27.45 46.26
C ILE A 25 15.60 -27.81 47.53
N TYR A 26 15.17 -29.07 47.62
CA TYR A 26 14.70 -29.63 48.88
C TYR A 26 15.88 -29.91 49.80
N TYR A 27 15.82 -29.45 51.04
CA TYR A 27 16.77 -29.82 52.08
C TYR A 27 16.04 -30.49 53.24
N SER A 28 16.73 -31.44 53.87
CA SER A 28 16.33 -32.04 55.14
C SER A 28 17.55 -32.16 56.03
N PHE A 29 17.39 -31.81 57.30
CA PHE A 29 18.41 -31.85 58.32
C PHE A 29 17.93 -32.79 59.43
N VAL A 30 18.71 -33.83 59.69
CA VAL A 30 18.35 -34.93 60.59
C VAL A 30 19.45 -35.08 61.65
N ILE A 31 19.10 -34.95 62.93
CA ILE A 31 19.99 -35.16 64.06
C ILE A 31 19.45 -36.31 64.91
N ASN A 32 20.31 -37.25 65.30
CA ASN A 32 19.93 -38.40 66.15
C ASN A 32 18.73 -39.22 65.61
N SER A 33 18.59 -39.30 64.28
CA SER A 33 17.49 -40.00 63.60
C SER A 33 16.12 -39.32 63.69
N PHE A 34 16.04 -38.08 64.19
CA PHE A 34 14.83 -37.25 64.13
C PHE A 34 14.97 -36.19 63.04
N LEU A 35 13.90 -35.94 62.30
CA LEU A 35 13.86 -34.89 61.27
C LEU A 35 13.63 -33.54 61.95
N ASP A 36 14.68 -32.74 62.09
CA ASP A 36 14.63 -31.48 62.85
C ASP A 36 14.20 -30.29 61.99
N ALA A 37 14.69 -30.21 60.76
CA ALA A 37 14.31 -29.12 59.84
C ALA A 37 14.29 -29.61 58.39
N TYR A 38 13.28 -29.19 57.63
CA TYR A 38 13.23 -29.41 56.19
C TYR A 38 12.55 -28.22 55.52
N GLY A 39 12.82 -28.05 54.22
CA GLY A 39 12.25 -26.95 53.46
C GLY A 39 12.66 -26.98 52.01
N GLN A 40 12.26 -25.94 51.29
CA GLN A 40 12.59 -25.73 49.90
C GLN A 40 13.30 -24.39 49.74
N VAL A 41 14.38 -24.36 48.98
CA VAL A 41 15.16 -23.17 48.67
C VAL A 41 14.91 -22.79 47.23
N ASP A 42 14.43 -21.59 46.98
CA ASP A 42 14.34 -21.05 45.62
C ASP A 42 15.70 -21.09 44.91
N LEU A 43 15.82 -21.88 43.85
CA LEU A 43 16.89 -21.66 42.88
C LEU A 43 16.52 -20.39 42.13
N LYS A 44 17.10 -19.27 42.56
CA LYS A 44 16.99 -17.98 41.87
C LYS A 44 17.77 -18.01 40.55
N ILE A 45 17.42 -18.94 39.67
CA ILE A 45 17.70 -18.80 38.25
C ILE A 45 16.55 -17.93 37.76
N TRP A 46 16.86 -16.73 37.29
CA TRP A 46 15.91 -15.76 36.73
C TRP A 46 15.33 -16.26 35.40
N VAL A 47 14.78 -17.48 35.40
CA VAL A 47 14.11 -18.05 34.24
C VAL A 47 12.71 -17.49 34.20
N ASP A 48 12.54 -16.45 33.37
CA ASP A 48 11.22 -15.99 33.01
C ASP A 48 10.59 -17.01 32.08
N TYR A 49 9.63 -17.77 32.59
CA TYR A 49 8.86 -18.68 31.75
C TYR A 49 7.83 -17.93 30.92
N CYS A 50 7.66 -18.33 29.68
CA CYS A 50 6.61 -17.79 28.83
C CYS A 50 5.24 -18.17 29.43
N LYS A 51 4.44 -17.19 29.82
CA LYS A 51 3.14 -17.43 30.49
C LYS A 51 2.00 -17.67 29.52
N SER A 52 2.08 -17.08 28.33
CA SER A 52 1.06 -17.15 27.29
C SER A 52 1.63 -16.66 25.95
N LYS A 53 0.86 -16.85 24.87
CA LYS A 53 1.15 -16.31 23.54
C LYS A 53 1.30 -14.77 23.52
N SER A 54 0.47 -14.05 24.27
CA SER A 54 0.51 -12.58 24.33
C SER A 54 1.71 -12.03 25.12
N ASN A 55 2.22 -12.80 26.10
CA ASN A 55 3.35 -12.41 26.95
C ASN A 55 4.67 -13.08 26.53
N ILE A 56 4.76 -13.62 25.30
CA ILE A 56 5.98 -14.30 24.86
C ILE A 56 7.07 -13.29 24.48
N THR A 57 8.26 -13.44 25.04
CA THR A 57 9.47 -12.67 24.74
C THR A 57 10.52 -13.57 24.09
N ALA A 58 11.57 -12.98 23.51
CA ALA A 58 12.66 -13.76 22.91
C ALA A 58 13.42 -14.58 23.96
N ASP A 59 13.53 -14.04 25.18
CA ASP A 59 14.34 -14.61 26.25
C ASP A 59 13.57 -15.59 27.15
N CYS A 60 12.23 -15.56 27.14
CA CYS A 60 11.47 -16.46 28.01
C CYS A 60 11.63 -17.93 27.61
N ILE A 61 11.57 -18.82 28.60
CA ILE A 61 11.72 -20.27 28.40
C ILE A 61 10.35 -20.95 28.41
N CYS A 62 10.15 -21.94 27.55
CA CYS A 62 8.94 -22.75 27.55
C CYS A 62 8.99 -23.80 28.68
N ASP A 63 7.97 -23.82 29.55
CA ASP A 63 7.89 -24.75 30.68
C ASP A 63 7.29 -26.09 30.22
N THR A 64 8.10 -27.15 30.24
CA THR A 64 7.70 -28.53 29.90
C THR A 64 6.59 -29.09 30.78
N TYR A 65 6.37 -28.51 31.95
CA TYR A 65 5.33 -28.93 32.90
C TYR A 65 4.14 -27.95 32.96
N SER A 66 4.09 -26.95 32.08
CA SER A 66 2.97 -26.02 32.01
C SER A 66 1.74 -26.69 31.42
N THR A 67 0.64 -26.65 32.16
CA THR A 67 -0.67 -27.13 31.69
C THR A 67 -1.47 -26.05 30.99
N SER A 68 -1.24 -24.78 31.32
CA SER A 68 -1.94 -23.63 30.73
C SER A 68 -1.32 -23.17 29.40
N TYR A 69 -0.02 -23.39 29.23
CA TYR A 69 0.70 -23.07 28.00
C TYR A 69 1.76 -24.14 27.73
N PRO A 70 1.34 -25.30 27.19
CA PRO A 70 2.20 -26.46 27.00
C PRO A 70 3.42 -26.14 26.13
N ASP A 71 4.54 -26.80 26.42
CA ASP A 71 5.83 -26.57 25.76
C ASP A 71 5.77 -26.56 24.23
N LEU A 72 5.13 -27.56 23.62
CA LEU A 72 4.99 -27.63 22.17
C LEU A 72 4.24 -26.42 21.58
N GLN A 73 3.21 -25.94 22.28
CA GLN A 73 2.46 -24.75 21.87
C GLN A 73 3.33 -23.49 22.04
N CYS A 74 4.03 -23.38 23.17
CA CYS A 74 4.94 -22.27 23.46
C CYS A 74 6.07 -22.15 22.44
N MET A 75 6.73 -23.26 22.12
CA MET A 75 7.82 -23.30 21.15
C MET A 75 7.34 -22.91 19.76
N ARG A 76 6.16 -23.40 19.34
CA ARG A 76 5.56 -23.02 18.06
C ARG A 76 5.28 -21.52 18.00
N ASP A 77 4.60 -20.97 19.02
CA ASP A 77 4.29 -19.54 19.08
C ASP A 77 5.56 -18.67 19.12
N LYS A 78 6.65 -19.17 19.74
CA LYS A 78 7.96 -18.50 19.75
C LYS A 78 8.56 -18.42 18.35
N LEU A 79 8.56 -19.53 17.61
CA LEU A 79 9.01 -19.58 16.23
C LEU A 79 8.16 -18.67 15.33
N CYS A 80 6.83 -18.71 15.48
CA CYS A 80 5.94 -17.86 14.69
C CYS A 80 6.12 -16.35 15.00
N LYS A 81 6.63 -15.98 16.17
CA LYS A 81 6.85 -14.58 16.54
C LYS A 81 8.24 -14.07 16.15
N PHE A 82 9.28 -14.87 16.37
CA PHE A 82 10.67 -14.41 16.26
C PHE A 82 11.42 -14.98 15.06
N ASP A 83 10.90 -16.04 14.43
CA ASP A 83 11.56 -16.75 13.32
C ASP A 83 10.58 -17.06 12.17
N LEU A 84 9.57 -16.20 11.98
CA LEU A 84 8.45 -16.47 11.08
C LEU A 84 8.90 -16.81 9.65
N ILE A 85 9.95 -16.16 9.14
CA ILE A 85 10.44 -16.31 7.76
C ILE A 85 10.91 -17.73 7.42
N HIS A 86 11.32 -18.52 8.42
CA HIS A 86 11.75 -19.91 8.22
C HIS A 86 10.65 -20.93 8.52
N GLN A 87 9.42 -20.48 8.81
CA GLN A 87 8.30 -21.35 9.16
C GLN A 87 7.35 -21.57 7.99
N THR A 88 6.76 -22.78 7.93
CA THR A 88 5.74 -23.12 6.94
C THR A 88 4.35 -22.64 7.37
N PRO A 89 3.40 -22.47 6.43
CA PRO A 89 2.01 -22.14 6.75
C PRO A 89 1.30 -23.17 7.65
N ALA A 90 1.73 -24.43 7.61
CA ALA A 90 1.21 -25.50 8.47
C ALA A 90 1.61 -25.32 9.93
N ASN A 91 2.82 -24.81 10.19
CA ASN A 91 3.31 -24.55 11.55
C ASN A 91 2.90 -23.16 12.06
N CYS A 92 3.00 -22.16 11.19
CA CYS A 92 2.67 -20.77 11.46
C CYS A 92 1.80 -20.24 10.34
N PRO A 93 0.47 -20.13 10.57
CA PRO A 93 -0.46 -19.59 9.59
C PRO A 93 0.02 -18.26 9.02
N CYS A 94 -0.30 -17.99 7.76
CA CYS A 94 0.03 -16.71 7.14
C CYS A 94 -0.60 -15.56 7.93
N LEU A 95 0.18 -14.53 8.22
CA LEU A 95 -0.34 -13.33 8.86
C LEU A 95 -1.28 -12.60 7.91
N SER A 96 -2.30 -11.98 8.48
CA SER A 96 -3.27 -11.19 7.70
C SER A 96 -2.71 -9.83 7.27
N THR A 97 -1.56 -9.42 7.79
CA THR A 97 -0.85 -8.20 7.42
C THR A 97 0.66 -8.40 7.54
N CYS A 98 1.43 -7.77 6.65
CA CYS A 98 2.89 -7.72 6.69
C CYS A 98 3.60 -9.08 6.91
N ASP A 99 3.05 -10.20 6.44
CA ASP A 99 3.74 -11.49 6.52
C ASP A 99 5.01 -11.43 5.63
N PRO A 100 6.21 -11.62 6.20
CA PRO A 100 7.46 -11.56 5.42
C PRO A 100 7.56 -12.64 4.34
N ARG A 101 6.71 -13.68 4.40
CA ARG A 101 6.63 -14.78 3.44
C ARG A 101 5.61 -14.54 2.33
N ALA A 102 4.80 -13.47 2.42
CA ALA A 102 3.77 -13.16 1.44
C ALA A 102 4.38 -12.96 0.04
N GLY A 103 3.85 -13.67 -0.96
CA GLY A 103 4.33 -13.60 -2.34
C GLY A 103 5.62 -14.36 -2.62
N GLN A 104 6.18 -15.08 -1.65
CA GLN A 104 7.37 -15.94 -1.82
C GLN A 104 7.01 -17.42 -2.05
N GLY A 105 5.74 -17.71 -2.42
CA GLY A 105 5.24 -19.06 -2.66
C GLY A 105 4.80 -19.83 -1.41
N GLN A 106 5.15 -19.36 -0.21
CA GLN A 106 4.68 -19.95 1.05
C GLN A 106 3.33 -19.37 1.47
N CYS A 107 3.18 -18.05 1.37
CA CYS A 107 1.93 -17.35 1.66
C CYS A 107 1.47 -16.58 0.43
N PRO A 108 0.14 -16.44 0.22
CA PRO A 108 -0.40 -15.58 -0.83
C PRO A 108 0.18 -14.17 -0.75
N LYS A 109 0.40 -13.54 -1.90
CA LYS A 109 0.72 -12.10 -1.95
C LYS A 109 -0.51 -11.30 -1.51
N TYR A 110 -0.31 -10.15 -0.87
CA TYR A 110 -1.43 -9.25 -0.59
C TYR A 110 -1.96 -8.60 -1.87
N CYS A 111 -3.27 -8.43 -1.94
CA CYS A 111 -3.94 -7.77 -3.05
C CYS A 111 -3.55 -6.29 -3.10
N VAL A 112 -3.43 -5.76 -4.32
CA VAL A 112 -3.16 -4.34 -4.57
C VAL A 112 -4.37 -3.78 -5.29
N LYS A 113 -4.90 -2.65 -4.80
CA LYS A 113 -6.07 -1.98 -5.40
C LYS A 113 -5.85 -1.75 -6.90
N GLY A 114 -6.83 -2.14 -7.72
CA GLY A 114 -6.75 -2.08 -9.19
C GLY A 114 -6.02 -3.24 -9.87
N TYR A 115 -5.30 -4.08 -9.11
CA TYR A 115 -4.60 -5.28 -9.58
C TYR A 115 -5.00 -6.53 -8.80
N THR A 116 -6.19 -6.50 -8.19
CA THR A 116 -6.75 -7.60 -7.41
C THR A 116 -7.00 -8.81 -8.29
N ASN A 117 -6.75 -9.99 -7.73
CA ASN A 117 -6.99 -11.26 -8.39
C ASN A 117 -7.47 -12.29 -7.37
N THR A 118 -7.85 -13.47 -7.86
CA THR A 118 -8.47 -14.51 -7.03
C THR A 118 -7.49 -15.14 -6.03
N THR A 119 -6.19 -15.09 -6.34
CA THR A 119 -5.13 -15.78 -5.59
C THR A 119 -4.49 -14.94 -4.49
N CYS A 120 -4.64 -13.62 -4.51
CA CYS A 120 -4.09 -12.75 -3.48
C CYS A 120 -4.93 -12.75 -2.20
N ALA A 121 -4.32 -12.42 -1.07
CA ALA A 121 -4.98 -12.26 0.23
C ALA A 121 -5.31 -10.79 0.51
N CYS A 122 -6.46 -10.52 1.12
CA CYS A 122 -6.83 -9.17 1.52
C CYS A 122 -6.15 -8.80 2.86
N ASP A 123 -5.42 -7.69 2.87
CA ASP A 123 -4.68 -7.23 4.04
C ASP A 123 -5.63 -6.56 5.05
N THR A 124 -5.74 -7.15 6.25
CA THR A 124 -6.63 -6.62 7.29
C THR A 124 -6.12 -5.33 7.93
N GLY A 125 -4.81 -5.05 7.81
CA GLY A 125 -4.16 -3.86 8.36
C GLY A 125 -4.04 -2.70 7.36
N SER A 126 -4.45 -2.89 6.10
CA SER A 126 -4.31 -1.88 5.06
C SER A 126 -5.32 -0.75 5.23
N SER A 127 -4.85 0.49 5.33
CA SER A 127 -5.68 1.70 5.36
C SER A 127 -6.13 2.16 3.98
N ILE A 128 -5.30 1.91 2.95
CA ILE A 128 -5.53 2.37 1.57
C ILE A 128 -6.43 1.39 0.81
N TYR A 129 -6.33 0.10 1.16
CA TYR A 129 -7.14 -0.94 0.56
C TYR A 129 -7.66 -1.90 1.64
N PRO A 130 -8.67 -1.46 2.42
CA PRO A 130 -9.22 -2.23 3.51
C PRO A 130 -9.74 -3.59 3.04
N SER A 131 -9.66 -4.57 3.93
CA SER A 131 -10.10 -5.95 3.64
C SER A 131 -11.51 -6.02 3.05
N GLU A 132 -12.48 -5.24 3.54
CA GLU A 132 -13.84 -5.23 3.00
C GLU A 132 -13.89 -4.79 1.52
N SER A 133 -13.20 -3.71 1.17
CA SER A 133 -13.12 -3.26 -0.23
C SER A 133 -12.41 -4.30 -1.11
N CYS A 134 -11.37 -4.92 -0.56
CA CYS A 134 -10.62 -5.96 -1.27
C CYS A 134 -11.46 -7.21 -1.55
N GLU A 135 -12.22 -7.70 -0.58
CA GLU A 135 -13.08 -8.87 -0.78
C GLU A 135 -14.21 -8.57 -1.77
N LYS A 136 -14.78 -7.35 -1.75
CA LYS A 136 -15.76 -6.90 -2.76
C LYS A 136 -15.15 -6.93 -4.17
N ASP A 137 -13.96 -6.35 -4.35
CA ASP A 137 -13.28 -6.37 -5.65
C ASP A 137 -12.96 -7.81 -6.10
N LYS A 138 -12.64 -8.72 -5.17
CA LYS A 138 -12.46 -10.15 -5.50
C LYS A 138 -13.76 -10.79 -5.97
N LEU A 139 -14.89 -10.47 -5.35
CA LEU A 139 -16.22 -10.93 -5.79
C LEU A 139 -16.55 -10.45 -7.20
N CYS A 140 -16.18 -9.21 -7.55
CA CYS A 140 -16.34 -8.70 -8.92
C CYS A 140 -15.57 -9.52 -9.98
N ILE A 141 -14.57 -10.31 -9.57
CA ILE A 141 -13.78 -11.16 -10.47
C ILE A 141 -14.33 -12.59 -10.49
N ILE A 142 -14.69 -13.16 -9.34
CA ILE A 142 -15.06 -14.58 -9.24
C ILE A 142 -16.55 -14.85 -9.45
N ASP A 143 -17.40 -13.89 -9.09
CA ASP A 143 -18.85 -14.09 -9.01
C ASP A 143 -19.62 -12.86 -9.46
N LEU A 144 -19.15 -12.25 -10.56
CA LEU A 144 -19.69 -11.00 -11.08
C LEU A 144 -21.21 -11.06 -11.29
N VAL A 145 -21.74 -12.19 -11.74
CA VAL A 145 -23.17 -12.39 -12.07
C VAL A 145 -24.11 -12.13 -10.89
N ASN A 146 -23.66 -12.39 -9.66
CA ASN A 146 -24.46 -12.21 -8.45
C ASN A 146 -24.21 -10.86 -7.75
N GLN A 147 -23.38 -9.98 -8.34
CA GLN A 147 -23.05 -8.69 -7.75
C GLN A 147 -23.94 -7.57 -8.25
N THR A 148 -24.19 -6.59 -7.39
CA THR A 148 -24.92 -5.37 -7.75
C THR A 148 -24.04 -4.40 -8.54
N LYS A 149 -24.65 -3.41 -9.20
CA LYS A 149 -23.94 -2.32 -9.88
C LYS A 149 -23.16 -1.43 -8.90
N THR A 150 -23.62 -1.31 -7.66
CA THR A 150 -22.99 -0.48 -6.63
C THR A 150 -21.70 -1.12 -6.11
N ASP A 151 -21.71 -2.44 -5.93
CA ASP A 151 -20.53 -3.18 -5.47
C ASP A 151 -19.54 -3.42 -6.60
N CYS A 152 -20.05 -3.77 -7.79
CA CYS A 152 -19.25 -4.06 -8.97
C CYS A 152 -19.79 -3.27 -10.18
N PRO A 153 -19.10 -2.19 -10.59
CA PRO A 153 -19.47 -1.42 -11.78
C PRO A 153 -19.62 -2.32 -13.01
N CYS A 154 -20.52 -1.94 -13.91
CA CYS A 154 -20.75 -2.69 -15.15
C CYS A 154 -19.49 -2.68 -16.02
N LEU A 155 -19.10 -3.84 -16.53
CA LEU A 155 -17.96 -3.95 -17.43
C LEU A 155 -18.29 -3.37 -18.80
N MET A 156 -17.35 -2.67 -19.41
CA MET A 156 -17.51 -2.13 -20.77
C MET A 156 -17.49 -3.21 -21.87
N LYS A 157 -17.23 -4.47 -21.53
CA LYS A 157 -17.20 -5.58 -22.48
C LYS A 157 -17.65 -6.87 -21.81
N GLY A 158 -18.56 -7.59 -22.46
CA GLY A 158 -18.99 -8.93 -22.06
C GLY A 158 -19.44 -9.07 -20.60
N ASP A 159 -20.03 -8.03 -19.98
CA ASP A 159 -20.61 -8.15 -18.65
C ASP A 159 -21.77 -9.16 -18.70
N PRO A 160 -21.72 -10.26 -17.94
CA PRO A 160 -22.77 -11.28 -17.95
C PRO A 160 -24.12 -10.74 -17.44
N ARG A 161 -24.14 -9.57 -16.79
CA ARG A 161 -25.35 -8.92 -16.27
C ARG A 161 -25.94 -7.89 -17.25
N ALA A 162 -25.37 -7.75 -18.45
CA ALA A 162 -25.86 -6.79 -19.44
C ALA A 162 -27.28 -7.13 -19.92
N GLY A 163 -28.17 -6.14 -19.92
CA GLY A 163 -29.59 -6.28 -20.26
C GLY A 163 -30.53 -6.49 -19.06
N ASP A 164 -29.98 -6.69 -17.86
CA ASP A 164 -30.76 -6.84 -16.62
C ASP A 164 -30.28 -5.81 -15.58
N ILE A 165 -29.29 -6.17 -14.74
CA ILE A 165 -28.71 -5.27 -13.74
C ILE A 165 -27.89 -4.15 -14.41
N CYS A 166 -27.17 -4.50 -15.48
CA CYS A 166 -26.36 -3.57 -16.26
C CYS A 166 -27.07 -3.22 -17.56
N PRO A 167 -26.86 -2.01 -18.12
CA PRO A 167 -27.43 -1.70 -19.42
C PRO A 167 -26.94 -2.66 -20.50
N SER A 168 -27.80 -2.97 -21.46
CA SER A 168 -27.42 -3.75 -22.63
C SER A 168 -26.37 -3.01 -23.47
N TYR A 169 -25.59 -3.75 -24.25
CA TYR A 169 -24.68 -3.14 -25.21
C TYR A 169 -25.43 -2.64 -26.43
N CYS A 170 -25.02 -1.50 -26.97
CA CYS A 170 -25.56 -0.99 -28.22
C CYS A 170 -25.08 -1.88 -29.38
N ILE A 171 -26.02 -2.41 -30.18
CA ILE A 171 -25.72 -3.36 -31.25
C ILE A 171 -25.48 -2.64 -32.59
N SER A 172 -26.23 -1.57 -32.85
CA SER A 172 -26.12 -0.79 -34.08
C SER A 172 -26.66 0.63 -33.88
N LYS A 173 -26.44 1.50 -34.88
CA LYS A 173 -27.03 2.84 -34.92
C LYS A 173 -28.56 2.83 -34.97
N ALA A 174 -29.16 1.85 -35.66
CA ALA A 174 -30.61 1.76 -35.82
C ALA A 174 -31.34 1.37 -34.52
N GLU A 175 -30.67 0.62 -33.65
CA GLU A 175 -31.19 0.17 -32.35
C GLU A 175 -30.60 0.97 -31.18
N LEU A 176 -29.98 2.12 -31.47
CA LEU A 176 -29.32 2.93 -30.47
C LEU A 176 -30.33 3.54 -29.52
N THR A 177 -30.13 3.32 -28.22
CA THR A 177 -30.94 3.92 -27.15
C THR A 177 -30.05 4.72 -26.21
N ILE A 178 -30.61 5.71 -25.52
CA ILE A 178 -29.87 6.48 -24.51
C ILE A 178 -29.33 5.61 -23.36
N ASN A 179 -30.01 4.49 -23.10
CA ASN A 179 -29.70 3.61 -21.98
C ASN A 179 -28.62 2.58 -22.30
N CYS A 180 -28.43 2.17 -23.57
CA CYS A 180 -27.42 1.15 -23.88
C CYS A 180 -25.97 1.66 -23.69
N MET A 181 -25.02 0.76 -23.48
CA MET A 181 -23.60 1.06 -23.27
C MET A 181 -22.79 0.76 -24.54
N CYS A 182 -21.84 1.63 -24.88
CA CYS A 182 -20.93 1.39 -26.00
C CYS A 182 -19.85 0.39 -25.60
N GLU A 183 -19.80 -0.76 -26.28
CA GLU A 183 -18.93 -1.87 -25.90
C GLU A 183 -17.47 -1.65 -26.36
N LEU A 184 -16.52 -1.86 -25.45
CA LEU A 184 -15.10 -1.77 -25.76
C LEU A 184 -14.66 -2.90 -26.70
N GLY A 185 -14.18 -2.53 -27.89
CA GLY A 185 -13.67 -3.48 -28.88
C GLY A 185 -14.74 -4.31 -29.60
N SER A 186 -15.98 -3.81 -29.67
CA SER A 186 -17.00 -4.38 -30.54
C SER A 186 -16.59 -4.30 -32.02
N LEU A 187 -16.76 -5.40 -32.75
CA LEU A 187 -16.50 -5.48 -34.18
C LEU A 187 -17.68 -5.00 -35.02
N LEU A 188 -18.89 -5.07 -34.47
CA LEU A 188 -20.13 -4.71 -35.17
C LEU A 188 -20.40 -3.21 -35.06
N TYR A 189 -20.19 -2.65 -33.87
CA TYR A 189 -20.42 -1.24 -33.60
C TYR A 189 -19.25 -0.68 -32.80
N PRO A 190 -18.19 -0.24 -33.49
CA PRO A 190 -16.97 0.23 -32.83
C PRO A 190 -17.28 1.31 -31.81
N GLN A 191 -16.64 1.25 -30.64
CA GLN A 191 -16.94 2.12 -29.50
C GLN A 191 -16.97 3.61 -29.87
N ALA A 192 -15.95 4.09 -30.59
CA ALA A 192 -15.88 5.49 -31.01
C ALA A 192 -17.00 5.90 -31.99
N GLN A 193 -17.50 4.95 -32.79
CA GLN A 193 -18.67 5.19 -33.64
C GLN A 193 -19.95 5.26 -32.77
N CYS A 194 -20.12 4.29 -31.86
CA CYS A 194 -21.25 4.24 -30.94
C CYS A 194 -21.36 5.50 -30.07
N GLU A 195 -20.25 5.95 -29.48
CA GLU A 195 -20.23 7.13 -28.61
C GLU A 195 -20.58 8.40 -29.37
N ARG A 196 -20.07 8.56 -30.60
CA ARG A 196 -20.45 9.67 -31.49
C ARG A 196 -21.92 9.65 -31.85
N ASP A 197 -22.42 8.51 -32.32
CA ASP A 197 -23.83 8.36 -32.67
C ASP A 197 -24.73 8.59 -31.44
N LYS A 198 -24.28 8.24 -30.24
CA LYS A 198 -25.01 8.47 -28.99
C LYS A 198 -25.07 9.95 -28.62
N LEU A 199 -24.00 10.71 -28.84
CA LEU A 199 -24.03 12.17 -28.70
C LEU A 199 -25.05 12.81 -29.65
N CYS A 200 -25.21 12.28 -30.86
CA CYS A 200 -26.23 12.76 -31.81
C CYS A 200 -27.68 12.52 -31.33
N VAL A 201 -27.90 11.59 -30.40
CA VAL A 201 -29.21 11.33 -29.80
C VAL A 201 -29.43 12.16 -28.53
N VAL A 202 -28.40 12.31 -27.71
CA VAL A 202 -28.52 12.93 -26.38
C VAL A 202 -28.34 14.44 -26.42
N ASP A 203 -27.46 14.93 -27.29
CA ASP A 203 -26.99 16.32 -27.25
C ASP A 203 -26.69 16.88 -28.64
N ILE A 204 -27.63 16.71 -29.57
CA ILE A 204 -27.46 17.13 -30.96
C ILE A 204 -27.15 18.62 -31.12
N ILE A 205 -27.66 19.49 -30.22
CA ILE A 205 -27.52 20.96 -30.32
C ILE A 205 -26.08 21.45 -30.16
N HIS A 206 -25.22 20.65 -29.52
CA HIS A 206 -23.78 20.96 -29.36
C HIS A 206 -22.89 20.17 -30.33
N GLN A 207 -23.48 19.46 -31.32
CA GLN A 207 -22.73 18.68 -32.30
C GLN A 207 -22.72 19.36 -33.68
N SER A 208 -21.54 19.38 -34.31
CA SER A 208 -21.39 19.83 -35.69
C SER A 208 -22.12 18.91 -36.68
N THR A 209 -22.42 19.43 -37.86
CA THR A 209 -23.00 18.63 -38.96
C THR A 209 -22.06 17.58 -39.51
N SER A 210 -20.75 17.77 -39.33
CA SER A 210 -19.73 16.77 -39.67
C SER A 210 -19.75 15.56 -38.73
N ASN A 211 -20.16 15.74 -37.46
CA ASN A 211 -20.26 14.67 -36.48
C ASN A 211 -21.65 14.04 -36.46
N CYS A 212 -22.70 14.86 -36.54
CA CYS A 212 -24.09 14.43 -36.54
C CYS A 212 -24.80 15.01 -37.76
N PRO A 213 -25.15 14.17 -38.77
CA PRO A 213 -25.91 14.62 -39.93
C PRO A 213 -27.19 15.36 -39.54
N CYS A 214 -27.65 16.28 -40.38
CA CYS A 214 -28.90 16.99 -40.15
C CYS A 214 -30.09 16.02 -40.14
N LEU A 215 -31.03 16.25 -39.23
CA LEU A 215 -32.31 15.54 -39.25
C LEU A 215 -33.15 16.02 -40.43
N GLU A 216 -33.86 15.10 -41.09
CA GLU A 216 -34.71 15.43 -42.24
C GLU A 216 -35.91 16.32 -41.87
N VAL A 217 -36.31 16.32 -40.59
CA VAL A 217 -37.45 17.08 -40.06
C VAL A 217 -37.08 17.63 -38.68
N ASP A 218 -37.38 18.92 -38.45
CA ASP A 218 -37.26 19.60 -37.16
C ASP A 218 -35.89 19.46 -36.46
N ASP A 219 -34.77 19.64 -37.19
CA ASP A 219 -33.44 19.63 -36.58
C ASP A 219 -33.31 20.75 -35.53
N PRO A 220 -33.12 20.42 -34.24
CA PRO A 220 -33.15 21.40 -33.15
C PRO A 220 -31.94 22.35 -33.16
N ARG A 221 -30.93 22.12 -34.00
CA ARG A 221 -29.87 23.11 -34.26
C ARG A 221 -30.39 24.32 -35.06
N GLY A 222 -31.59 24.21 -35.64
CA GLY A 222 -32.25 25.27 -36.40
C GLY A 222 -31.47 25.69 -37.66
N GLU A 223 -31.83 26.86 -38.18
CA GLU A 223 -31.26 27.47 -39.40
C GLU A 223 -29.78 27.87 -39.28
N LEU A 224 -29.15 27.73 -38.09
CA LEU A 224 -27.75 28.07 -37.83
C LEU A 224 -26.73 27.28 -38.67
N VAL A 225 -27.17 26.17 -39.29
CA VAL A 225 -26.36 25.36 -40.20
C VAL A 225 -26.32 25.94 -41.63
N TYR A 226 -27.32 26.73 -42.05
CA TYR A 226 -27.41 27.14 -43.46
C TYR A 226 -26.41 28.25 -43.83
N GLN A 227 -25.88 29.02 -42.87
CA GLN A 227 -24.95 30.12 -43.16
C GLN A 227 -23.48 29.70 -43.34
N GLN A 228 -23.12 28.42 -43.25
CA GLN A 228 -21.73 27.97 -43.43
C GLN A 228 -21.40 27.44 -44.83
N THR A 229 -22.38 27.33 -45.75
CA THR A 229 -22.16 26.69 -47.06
C THR A 229 -22.37 27.58 -48.30
N GLU A 230 -22.66 28.87 -48.15
CA GLU A 230 -22.67 29.81 -49.28
C GLU A 230 -21.42 30.70 -49.26
N ILE A 231 -20.27 30.10 -49.58
CA ILE A 231 -19.23 30.84 -50.31
C ILE A 231 -19.33 30.34 -51.75
N ASP A 232 -20.05 31.11 -52.56
CA ASP A 232 -20.11 30.95 -54.01
C ASP A 232 -18.68 31.05 -54.58
N PRO A 233 -18.13 30.02 -55.26
CA PRO A 233 -16.80 30.05 -55.85
C PRO A 233 -16.72 30.91 -57.13
N SER A 234 -17.72 31.74 -57.41
CA SER A 234 -17.84 32.45 -58.69
C SER A 234 -17.52 33.94 -58.66
N ASP A 235 -17.06 34.53 -57.55
CA ASP A 235 -16.74 35.96 -57.50
C ASP A 235 -15.20 36.22 -57.53
N PRO A 236 -14.64 36.65 -58.67
CA PRO A 236 -13.28 37.15 -58.73
C PRO A 236 -13.22 38.59 -58.18
N ASP A 237 -12.41 38.75 -57.13
CA ASP A 237 -11.75 39.97 -56.66
C ASP A 237 -11.96 41.25 -57.51
N PRO A 238 -12.26 42.38 -56.86
CA PRO A 238 -11.60 43.62 -57.20
C PRO A 238 -10.78 44.12 -56.01
N THR A 239 -9.49 44.01 -56.23
CA THR A 239 -8.38 44.68 -55.56
C THR A 239 -8.71 46.16 -55.32
N ASP A 240 -8.59 46.66 -54.08
CA ASP A 240 -7.76 47.85 -53.83
C ASP A 240 -7.38 48.04 -52.34
N PRO A 241 -6.12 48.43 -52.03
CA PRO A 241 -5.59 48.53 -50.68
C PRO A 241 -5.70 49.95 -50.10
N ILE A 242 -6.42 50.12 -48.99
CA ILE A 242 -6.40 51.37 -48.22
C ILE A 242 -5.33 51.29 -47.14
N ILE A 243 -4.24 52.01 -47.40
CA ILE A 243 -3.15 52.39 -46.50
C ILE A 243 -3.72 53.27 -45.36
N PRO A 244 -3.33 53.08 -44.08
CA PRO A 244 -3.50 54.11 -43.06
C PRO A 244 -2.32 55.10 -43.10
N ASP A 245 -2.64 56.37 -43.32
CA ASP A 245 -1.78 57.55 -43.29
C ASP A 245 -1.20 57.82 -41.87
N PRO A 246 0.11 58.10 -41.72
CA PRO A 246 0.73 58.43 -40.44
C PRO A 246 0.82 59.94 -40.20
N THR A 247 0.09 60.48 -39.22
CA THR A 247 0.45 61.77 -38.58
C THR A 247 -0.18 61.94 -37.18
N ASP A 248 0.69 61.85 -36.16
CA ASP A 248 0.74 62.48 -34.83
C ASP A 248 -0.36 62.29 -33.73
N PRO A 249 -0.03 62.44 -32.41
CA PRO A 249 1.28 62.47 -31.75
C PRO A 249 1.43 61.48 -30.56
N ILE A 250 2.69 61.17 -30.25
CA ILE A 250 3.15 60.50 -29.03
C ILE A 250 2.85 61.41 -27.82
N ILE A 251 2.08 60.92 -26.85
CA ILE A 251 2.06 61.41 -25.47
C ILE A 251 2.57 60.26 -24.58
N PRO A 252 3.62 60.48 -23.75
CA PRO A 252 4.26 59.42 -23.00
C PRO A 252 3.41 58.97 -21.81
N ASP A 253 3.33 57.66 -21.63
CA ASP A 253 2.74 56.99 -20.47
C ASP A 253 3.55 57.32 -19.21
N PRO A 254 2.98 57.95 -18.17
CA PRO A 254 3.65 58.17 -16.92
C PRO A 254 3.56 56.91 -16.04
N THR A 255 4.74 56.44 -15.65
CA THR A 255 5.00 55.53 -14.53
C THR A 255 4.18 55.86 -13.27
N GLU A 256 3.90 54.79 -12.50
CA GLU A 256 3.46 54.75 -11.09
C GLU A 256 2.00 55.12 -10.77
N LYS A 257 1.21 54.13 -10.36
CA LYS A 257 0.92 53.89 -8.93
C LYS A 257 -0.04 52.71 -8.70
N ASP A 258 0.32 51.87 -7.73
CA ASP A 258 -0.63 51.08 -6.93
C ASP A 258 -1.75 51.98 -6.38
N PRO A 259 -2.97 51.44 -6.27
CA PRO A 259 -3.82 51.78 -5.16
C PRO A 259 -4.14 50.54 -4.33
N GLU A 260 -3.72 50.61 -3.07
CA GLU A 260 -4.44 49.97 -1.96
C GLU A 260 -5.90 50.43 -1.98
N THR A 261 -6.83 49.50 -1.85
CA THR A 261 -8.14 49.78 -1.26
C THR A 261 -8.58 48.61 -0.40
N GLU A 262 -8.66 48.86 0.91
CA GLU A 262 -9.42 48.07 1.86
C GLU A 262 -10.92 48.08 1.49
N GLN A 263 -11.64 46.98 1.67
CA GLN A 263 -12.74 46.86 2.66
C GLN A 263 -13.72 45.70 2.34
N GLU A 264 -13.76 44.75 3.29
CA GLU A 264 -14.83 43.87 3.79
C GLU A 264 -15.61 42.80 2.97
N GLN A 265 -15.54 41.59 3.56
CA GLN A 265 -16.54 40.54 3.78
C GLN A 265 -17.22 39.83 2.58
N GLY A 266 -16.86 38.53 2.43
CA GLY A 266 -17.67 37.54 1.71
C GLY A 266 -16.99 36.17 1.55
N SER A 267 -17.29 35.27 2.48
CA SER A 267 -17.18 33.78 2.45
C SER A 267 -16.83 33.08 1.12
N GLY A 268 -15.79 32.23 1.10
CA GLY A 268 -15.70 31.10 0.15
C GLY A 268 -14.30 30.52 -0.15
N SER A 269 -14.07 29.30 0.33
CA SER A 269 -13.21 28.22 -0.22
C SER A 269 -11.68 28.37 -0.33
N LYS A 270 -10.97 27.62 0.52
CA LYS A 270 -9.55 27.24 0.42
C LYS A 270 -9.35 26.22 -0.71
N GLN A 271 -8.63 26.58 -1.77
CA GLN A 271 -8.09 25.60 -2.72
C GLN A 271 -6.84 26.14 -3.45
N ASP A 272 -5.84 26.66 -2.73
CA ASP A 272 -4.57 27.10 -3.35
C ASP A 272 -3.29 26.67 -2.60
N ASP A 273 -3.41 26.02 -1.43
CA ASP A 273 -2.23 25.63 -0.63
C ASP A 273 -1.67 24.22 -0.93
N GLU A 274 -2.40 23.33 -1.62
CA GLU A 274 -1.93 21.95 -1.89
C GLU A 274 -0.81 21.91 -2.95
N LYS A 275 -0.86 22.78 -3.97
CA LYS A 275 0.10 22.74 -5.08
C LYS A 275 1.52 23.19 -4.71
N LYS A 276 1.66 23.97 -3.62
CA LYS A 276 2.96 24.44 -3.13
C LYS A 276 3.66 23.36 -2.28
N THR A 277 2.88 22.61 -1.51
CA THR A 277 3.37 21.54 -0.63
C THR A 277 3.91 20.33 -1.41
N GLU A 278 3.22 19.91 -2.49
CA GLU A 278 3.68 18.77 -3.33
C GLU A 278 5.03 19.03 -4.02
N LYS A 279 5.31 20.29 -4.38
CA LYS A 279 6.57 20.65 -5.07
C LYS A 279 7.77 20.70 -4.12
N GLU A 280 7.56 20.97 -2.84
CA GLU A 280 8.62 20.90 -1.83
C GLU A 280 8.92 19.45 -1.41
N GLU A 281 7.89 18.62 -1.24
CA GLU A 281 8.08 17.19 -0.93
C GLU A 281 8.82 16.44 -2.04
N SER A 282 8.50 16.72 -3.31
CA SER A 282 9.20 16.12 -4.46
C SER A 282 10.72 16.43 -4.47
N LYS A 283 11.11 17.62 -4.01
CA LYS A 283 12.53 18.02 -3.94
C LYS A 283 13.27 17.35 -2.80
N THR A 284 12.64 17.17 -1.65
CA THR A 284 13.26 16.47 -0.50
C THR A 284 13.44 14.98 -0.76
N PHE A 285 12.48 14.31 -1.44
CA PHE A 285 12.65 12.90 -1.83
C PHE A 285 13.83 12.69 -2.79
N ASN A 286 14.02 13.58 -3.77
CA ASN A 286 15.17 13.50 -4.69
C ASN A 286 16.51 13.71 -3.98
N MET A 287 16.59 14.63 -3.01
CA MET A 287 17.82 14.82 -2.22
C MET A 287 18.14 13.61 -1.34
N ILE A 288 17.12 13.00 -0.70
CA ILE A 288 17.31 11.81 0.13
C ILE A 288 17.83 10.64 -0.69
N TRP A 289 17.30 10.43 -1.90
CA TRP A 289 17.73 9.34 -2.79
C TRP A 289 19.19 9.47 -3.24
N ILE A 290 19.64 10.69 -3.54
CA ILE A 290 21.05 10.97 -3.91
C ILE A 290 21.99 10.66 -2.74
N ILE A 291 21.61 11.00 -1.51
CA ILE A 291 22.41 10.69 -0.31
C ILE A 291 22.60 9.18 -0.16
N PHE A 292 21.54 8.38 -0.36
CA PHE A 292 21.65 6.92 -0.28
C PHE A 292 22.61 6.34 -1.33
N ILE A 293 22.57 6.84 -2.57
CA ILE A 293 23.50 6.40 -3.63
C ILE A 293 24.95 6.72 -3.26
N VAL A 294 25.22 7.95 -2.78
CA VAL A 294 26.57 8.38 -2.42
C VAL A 294 27.10 7.58 -1.23
N VAL A 295 26.30 7.38 -0.18
CA VAL A 295 26.70 6.62 1.00
C VAL A 295 26.96 5.14 0.65
N ALA A 296 26.08 4.52 -0.14
CA ALA A 296 26.25 3.14 -0.59
C ALA A 296 27.53 2.98 -1.45
N GLY A 297 27.79 3.92 -2.36
CA GLY A 297 29.00 3.93 -3.19
C GLY A 297 30.27 4.06 -2.36
N VAL A 298 30.30 4.98 -1.38
CA VAL A 298 31.46 5.16 -0.49
C VAL A 298 31.69 3.91 0.38
N LEU A 299 30.63 3.29 0.90
CA LEU A 299 30.74 2.06 1.69
C LEU A 299 31.29 0.89 0.86
N LEU A 300 30.84 0.74 -0.40
CA LEU A 300 31.35 -0.29 -1.31
C LEU A 300 32.83 -0.09 -1.65
N LEU A 301 33.23 1.15 -1.90
CA LEU A 301 34.65 1.49 -2.13
C LEU A 301 35.50 1.21 -0.89
N TYR A 302 35.01 1.60 0.29
CA TYR A 302 35.68 1.33 1.56
C TYR A 302 35.86 -0.18 1.79
N TYR A 303 34.80 -0.96 1.57
CA TYR A 303 34.83 -2.41 1.73
C TYR A 303 35.82 -3.07 0.75
N SER A 304 35.81 -2.62 -0.51
CA SER A 304 36.73 -3.10 -1.55
C SER A 304 38.20 -2.81 -1.20
N LEU A 305 38.50 -1.60 -0.72
CA LEU A 305 39.84 -1.22 -0.29
C LEU A 305 40.29 -1.99 0.96
N SER A 306 39.39 -2.20 1.93
CA SER A 306 39.65 -2.95 3.15
C SER A 306 39.95 -4.42 2.84
N SER A 307 39.12 -5.07 2.03
CA SER A 307 39.32 -6.45 1.59
C SER A 307 40.65 -6.63 0.84
N ASN A 308 40.98 -5.71 -0.06
CA ASN A 308 42.25 -5.74 -0.80
C ASN A 308 43.48 -5.57 0.12
N ARG A 309 43.38 -4.71 1.17
CA ARG A 309 44.42 -4.58 2.20
C ARG A 309 44.60 -5.89 2.98
N GLU A 310 43.52 -6.59 3.31
CA GLU A 310 43.61 -7.85 4.05
C GLU A 310 44.24 -8.97 3.20
N ILE A 311 43.88 -9.07 1.92
CA ILE A 311 44.49 -10.00 0.97
C ILE A 311 46.01 -9.74 0.87
N ARG A 312 46.42 -8.48 0.71
CA ARG A 312 47.86 -8.12 0.68
C ARG A 312 48.58 -8.52 1.98
N ARG A 313 47.94 -8.33 3.15
CA ARG A 313 48.51 -8.75 4.44
C ARG A 313 48.70 -10.27 4.51
N LYS A 314 47.75 -11.06 4.01
CA LYS A 314 47.85 -12.53 3.96
C LYS A 314 49.00 -12.98 3.05
N GLN A 315 49.12 -12.37 1.86
CA GLN A 315 50.22 -12.62 0.91
C GLN A 315 51.60 -12.29 1.50
N LEU A 316 51.74 -11.17 2.21
CA LEU A 316 52.99 -10.78 2.91
C LEU A 316 53.38 -11.76 4.02
N LYS A 317 52.40 -12.24 4.80
CA LYS A 317 52.64 -13.26 5.84
C LYS A 317 53.12 -14.58 5.23
N GLN A 318 52.56 -14.98 4.08
CA GLN A 318 52.95 -16.21 3.38
C GLN A 318 54.38 -16.10 2.80
N LYS A 319 54.73 -14.96 2.18
CA LYS A 319 56.10 -14.71 1.70
C LYS A 319 57.16 -14.72 2.82
N ARG A 320 56.82 -14.22 4.01
CA ARG A 320 57.73 -14.27 5.19
C ARG A 320 57.92 -15.69 5.74
N LYS A 321 56.93 -16.57 5.61
CA LYS A 321 57.06 -17.99 6.02
C LYS A 321 57.97 -18.77 5.06
N ILE A 322 57.89 -18.50 3.75
CA ILE A 322 58.70 -19.18 2.73
C ILE A 322 60.19 -18.81 2.85
N LYS A 323 60.53 -17.57 3.25
CA LYS A 323 61.93 -17.13 3.45
C LYS A 323 62.61 -17.67 4.73
N LYS A 324 61.89 -18.38 5.60
CA LYS A 324 62.42 -18.93 6.87
C LYS A 324 62.78 -20.42 6.78
N PHE A 325 62.54 -21.05 5.63
CA PHE A 325 63.05 -22.36 5.25
C PHE A 325 64.16 -22.16 4.22
#